data_AF-A0A377F8Z1-F1
#
_entry.id   AF-A0A377F8Z1-F1
#
_cell.length_a   1.000
_cell.length_b   1.000
_cell.length_c   1.000
_cell.angle_alpha   90.00
_cell.angle_beta   90.00
_cell.angle_gamma   90.00
#
_symmetry.space_group_name_H-M   'P 1'
#
loop_
_entity.id
_entity.type
_entity.pdbx_description
1 polymer ?
#
loop_
_entity_poly.entity_id
_entity_poly.type
_entity_poly.pdbx_seq_one_letter_code
_entity_poly.pdbx_strand_id
1 'polypeptide(L)'
;MSALAVPNLANDRCEFSPYRLATVARHYSSAPGENETLFNYRGDNPFYQALNKELHIKRRAVIQAVNDKQNIASAVASMMGLGIGLTPSADDYLTGLALILFIPGHPAEKYKEEFYLGLQRGKNNTTLLSAITLEAALQQRCRENIHRLFTTLFMTSLGTQLRQ
;
A
#
# COMPACT_ATOMS: atom_id res chain seq x y z
N MET A 1 30.54 -19.19 39.50
CA MET A 1 29.13 -19.62 39.31
C MET A 1 28.27 -18.41 39.62
N SER A 2 27.41 -17.86 38.76
CA SER A 2 26.78 -18.38 37.56
C SER A 2 26.67 -17.25 36.52
N ALA A 3 27.08 -17.53 35.28
CA ALA A 3 26.82 -16.66 34.14
C ALA A 3 25.35 -16.81 33.76
N LEU A 4 24.60 -15.71 33.80
CA LEU A 4 23.23 -15.69 33.28
C LEU A 4 23.29 -15.80 31.76
N ALA A 5 22.76 -16.90 31.25
CA ALA A 5 22.73 -17.24 29.84
C ALA A 5 21.93 -16.20 29.05
N VAL A 6 22.57 -15.61 28.05
CA VAL A 6 21.89 -14.83 27.00
C VAL A 6 21.17 -15.84 26.10
N PRO A 7 19.85 -15.75 25.91
CA PRO A 7 19.15 -16.63 24.98
C PRO A 7 19.60 -16.32 23.55
N ASN A 8 20.16 -17.34 22.90
CA ASN A 8 20.51 -17.33 21.49
C ASN A 8 19.21 -17.47 20.66
N LEU A 9 18.71 -16.35 20.12
CA LEU A 9 17.66 -16.33 19.11
C LEU A 9 18.31 -16.15 17.73
N ALA A 10 19.02 -17.18 17.30
CA ALA A 10 19.32 -17.36 15.91
C ALA A 10 18.02 -17.68 15.16
N ASN A 11 17.80 -16.92 14.09
CA ASN A 11 17.12 -17.38 12.89
C ASN A 11 15.61 -17.66 13.01
N ASP A 12 14.78 -16.61 12.98
CA ASP A 12 13.41 -16.75 12.49
C ASP A 12 12.94 -15.46 11.80
N ARG A 13 12.73 -15.61 10.49
CA ARG A 13 11.78 -14.98 9.57
C ARG A 13 11.38 -13.52 9.78
N CYS A 14 11.33 -12.83 8.63
CA CYS A 14 10.61 -11.59 8.37
C CYS A 14 9.19 -11.62 8.98
N GLU A 15 9.04 -11.21 10.24
CA GLU A 15 7.74 -11.04 10.89
C GLU A 15 7.57 -9.58 11.28
N PHE A 16 6.60 -8.93 10.64
CA PHE A 16 5.99 -7.72 11.12
C PHE A 16 5.56 -7.92 12.58
N SER A 17 6.26 -7.28 13.52
CA SER A 17 5.96 -7.40 14.94
C SER A 17 4.50 -6.94 15.22
N PRO A 18 3.63 -7.81 15.76
CA PRO A 18 2.22 -7.47 16.02
C PRO A 18 2.06 -6.30 17.02
N TYR A 19 3.07 -6.04 17.84
CA TYR A 19 3.07 -4.95 18.82
C TYR A 19 3.14 -3.54 18.20
N ARG A 20 3.77 -3.38 17.03
CA ARG A 20 3.83 -2.10 16.30
C ARG A 20 2.54 -1.78 15.56
N LEU A 21 1.91 -2.79 14.95
CA LEU A 21 0.59 -2.67 14.32
C LEU A 21 -0.50 -2.30 15.34
N ALA A 22 -0.49 -2.91 16.53
CA ALA A 22 -1.43 -2.60 17.61
C ALA A 22 -1.31 -1.15 18.14
N THR A 23 -0.15 -0.51 17.97
CA THR A 23 0.08 0.87 18.44
C THR A 23 -0.41 1.88 17.42
N VAL A 24 -0.22 1.61 16.12
CA VAL A 24 -0.85 2.41 15.05
C VAL A 24 -2.37 2.23 15.07
N ALA A 25 -2.88 1.01 15.24
CA ALA A 25 -4.32 0.73 15.35
C ALA A 25 -4.98 1.44 16.55
N ARG A 26 -4.26 1.64 17.66
CA ARG A 26 -4.76 2.39 18.83
C ARG A 26 -4.76 3.90 18.68
N HIS A 27 -4.05 4.47 17.71
CA HIS A 27 -4.12 5.91 17.39
C HIS A 27 -5.07 6.21 16.22
N TYR A 28 -5.42 5.20 15.42
CA TYR A 28 -6.48 5.25 14.40
C TYR A 28 -7.81 4.66 14.91
N SER A 29 -8.19 4.95 16.16
CA SER A 29 -9.49 4.52 16.71
C SER A 29 -10.70 5.15 16.02
N SER A 30 -10.49 6.09 15.12
CA SER A 30 -11.41 6.48 14.06
C SER A 30 -11.05 5.72 12.77
N ALA A 31 -11.16 4.39 12.79
CA ALA A 31 -11.32 3.68 11.54
C ALA A 31 -12.54 4.31 10.83
N PRO A 32 -12.47 4.57 9.52
CA PRO A 32 -13.63 5.09 8.81
C PRO A 32 -14.84 4.23 9.15
N GLY A 33 -15.94 4.87 9.57
CA GLY A 33 -17.17 4.20 9.96
C GLY A 33 -17.63 3.18 8.92
N GLU A 34 -18.50 2.26 9.31
CA GLU A 34 -19.06 1.29 8.38
C GLU A 34 -19.62 2.04 7.16
N ASN A 35 -19.13 1.72 5.95
CA ASN A 35 -19.43 2.38 4.66
C ASN A 35 -18.71 3.68 4.31
N GLU A 36 -17.78 4.21 5.11
CA GLU A 36 -17.05 5.45 4.74
C GLU A 36 -16.07 5.25 3.57
N THR A 37 -15.68 4.01 3.27
CA THR A 37 -14.91 3.68 2.06
C THR A 37 -15.58 2.56 1.28
N LEU A 38 -15.43 2.58 -0.05
CA LEU A 38 -15.93 1.48 -0.90
C LEU A 38 -15.25 0.14 -0.61
N PHE A 39 -14.07 0.14 0.02
CA PHE A 39 -13.42 -1.09 0.50
C PHE A 39 -14.10 -1.71 1.73
N ASN A 40 -14.87 -0.93 2.49
CA ASN A 40 -15.57 -1.36 3.70
C ASN A 40 -17.10 -1.25 3.57
N TYR A 41 -17.62 -1.21 2.35
CA TYR A 41 -19.06 -1.13 2.11
C TYR A 41 -19.77 -2.40 2.62
N ARG A 42 -20.74 -2.21 3.51
CA ARG A 42 -21.59 -3.21 4.15
C ARG A 42 -23.10 -2.96 3.94
N GLY A 43 -23.46 -1.91 3.23
CA GLY A 43 -24.87 -1.62 2.92
C GLY A 43 -25.48 -2.56 1.89
N ASP A 44 -26.77 -2.36 1.61
CA ASP A 44 -27.57 -3.28 0.81
C ASP A 44 -27.62 -2.93 -0.69
N ASN A 45 -26.84 -1.94 -1.14
CA ASN A 45 -26.81 -1.60 -2.57
C ASN A 45 -25.99 -2.65 -3.35
N PRO A 46 -26.60 -3.40 -4.28
CA PRO A 46 -25.93 -4.50 -4.98
C PRO A 46 -24.78 -4.02 -5.89
N PHE A 47 -24.86 -2.81 -6.44
CA PHE A 47 -23.78 -2.24 -7.24
C PHE A 47 -22.54 -1.98 -6.38
N TYR A 48 -22.72 -1.37 -5.20
CA TYR A 48 -21.59 -1.11 -4.30
C TYR A 48 -21.04 -2.39 -3.65
N GLN A 49 -21.86 -3.42 -3.43
CA GLN A 49 -21.39 -4.74 -3.01
C GLN A 49 -20.52 -5.41 -4.08
N ALA A 50 -20.94 -5.38 -5.35
CA ALA A 50 -20.14 -5.91 -6.45
C ALA A 50 -18.83 -5.13 -6.63
N LEU A 51 -18.88 -3.80 -6.53
CA LEU A 51 -17.71 -2.94 -6.62
C LEU A 51 -16.74 -3.18 -5.46
N ASN A 52 -17.23 -3.32 -4.23
CA ASN A 52 -16.44 -3.70 -3.06
C ASN A 52 -15.71 -5.04 -3.29
N LYS A 53 -16.43 -6.05 -3.79
CA LYS A 53 -15.87 -7.37 -4.09
C LYS A 53 -14.76 -7.27 -5.14
N GLU A 54 -14.98 -6.52 -6.22
CA GLU A 54 -14.01 -6.35 -7.30
C GLU A 54 -12.76 -5.59 -6.81
N LEU A 55 -12.95 -4.55 -6.00
CA LEU A 55 -11.85 -3.82 -5.34
C LEU A 55 -10.95 -4.77 -4.54
N HIS A 56 -11.53 -5.68 -3.75
CA HIS A 56 -10.76 -6.67 -2.99
C HIS A 56 -10.09 -7.74 -3.86
N ILE A 57 -10.72 -8.15 -4.97
CA ILE A 57 -10.11 -9.07 -5.95
C ILE A 57 -8.88 -8.41 -6.59
N LYS A 58 -9.03 -7.20 -7.14
CA LYS A 58 -7.93 -6.49 -7.80
C LYS A 58 -6.83 -6.10 -6.84
N ARG A 59 -7.17 -5.65 -5.62
CA ARG A 59 -6.20 -5.40 -4.54
C ARG A 59 -5.33 -6.63 -4.29
N ARG A 60 -5.94 -7.81 -4.09
CA ARG A 60 -5.19 -9.06 -3.88
C ARG A 60 -4.32 -9.40 -5.09
N ALA A 61 -4.81 -9.19 -6.31
CA ALA A 61 -4.03 -9.43 -7.53
C ALA A 61 -2.77 -8.55 -7.59
N VAL A 62 -2.88 -7.26 -7.24
CA VAL A 62 -1.72 -6.35 -7.18
C VAL A 62 -0.71 -6.81 -6.13
N ILE A 63 -1.16 -7.13 -4.90
CA ILE A 63 -0.26 -7.60 -3.84
C ILE A 63 0.42 -8.92 -4.23
N GLN A 64 -0.32 -9.86 -4.82
CA GLN A 64 0.21 -11.13 -5.27
C GLN A 64 1.24 -10.94 -6.40
N ALA A 65 0.95 -10.07 -7.37
CA ALA A 65 1.88 -9.77 -8.46
C ALA A 65 3.21 -9.19 -7.95
N VAL A 66 3.17 -8.31 -6.94
CA VAL A 66 4.38 -7.77 -6.29
C VAL A 66 5.14 -8.87 -5.54
N ASN A 67 4.45 -9.73 -4.79
CA ASN A 67 5.07 -10.83 -4.07
C ASN A 67 5.73 -11.86 -5.01
N ASP A 68 5.04 -12.23 -6.07
CA ASP A 68 5.52 -13.19 -7.09
C ASP A 68 6.49 -12.55 -8.08
N LYS A 69 6.65 -11.21 -8.03
CA LYS A 69 7.57 -10.43 -8.86
C LYS A 69 7.27 -10.54 -10.35
N GLN A 70 6.00 -10.77 -10.71
CA GLN A 70 5.55 -10.99 -12.08
C GLN A 70 4.18 -10.35 -12.32
N ASN A 71 3.92 -9.95 -13.56
CA ASN A 71 2.63 -9.40 -14.01
C ASN A 71 2.16 -8.13 -13.26
N ILE A 72 3.08 -7.40 -12.62
CA ILE A 72 2.78 -6.21 -11.79
C ILE A 72 2.07 -5.14 -12.64
N ALA A 73 2.63 -4.75 -13.78
CA ALA A 73 2.01 -3.76 -14.66
C ALA A 73 0.59 -4.14 -15.09
N SER A 74 0.33 -5.42 -15.36
CA SER A 74 -1.01 -5.90 -15.74
C SER A 74 -1.99 -5.81 -14.57
N ALA A 75 -1.58 -6.23 -13.37
CA ALA A 75 -2.40 -6.17 -12.18
C ALA A 75 -2.77 -4.71 -11.83
N VAL A 76 -1.79 -3.79 -11.88
CA VAL A 76 -2.01 -2.35 -11.66
C VAL A 76 -3.00 -1.78 -12.68
N ALA A 77 -2.77 -2.02 -13.98
CA ALA A 77 -3.65 -1.52 -15.03
C ALA A 77 -5.10 -2.04 -14.89
N SER A 78 -5.27 -3.29 -14.45
CA SER A 78 -6.59 -3.91 -14.25
C SER A 78 -7.35 -3.36 -13.05
N MET A 79 -6.65 -2.71 -12.11
CA MET A 79 -7.22 -2.12 -10.91
C MET A 79 -7.63 -0.66 -11.15
N MET A 80 -6.96 0.03 -12.07
CA MET A 80 -7.18 1.46 -12.32
C MET A 80 -8.61 1.78 -12.74
N GLY A 81 -9.14 2.88 -12.20
CA GLY A 81 -10.48 3.38 -12.52
C GLY A 81 -11.63 2.68 -11.79
N LEU A 82 -11.35 1.64 -10.98
CA LEU A 82 -12.39 0.99 -10.20
C LEU A 82 -12.82 1.85 -9.01
N GLY A 83 -14.06 2.31 -9.04
CA GLY A 83 -14.61 3.23 -8.05
C GLY A 83 -15.49 4.28 -8.72
N ILE A 84 -16.24 5.02 -7.92
CA ILE A 84 -17.01 6.17 -8.40
C ILE A 84 -16.29 7.47 -8.06
N GLY A 85 -16.57 8.53 -8.83
CA GLY A 85 -16.11 9.88 -8.55
C GLY A 85 -14.89 10.32 -9.35
N LEU A 86 -14.39 11.51 -9.01
CA LEU A 86 -13.23 12.13 -9.67
C LEU A 86 -11.92 11.39 -9.36
N THR A 87 -11.83 10.80 -8.17
CA THR A 87 -10.76 9.89 -7.76
C THR A 87 -11.38 8.53 -7.42
N PRO A 88 -11.40 7.57 -8.35
CA PRO A 88 -11.89 6.24 -8.08
C PRO A 88 -11.13 5.60 -6.91
N SER A 89 -11.83 4.89 -6.03
CA SER A 89 -11.23 4.36 -4.80
C SER A 89 -10.04 3.43 -5.04
N ALA A 90 -10.00 2.70 -6.16
CA ALA A 90 -8.84 1.91 -6.53
C ALA A 90 -7.61 2.77 -6.84
N ASP A 91 -7.80 3.94 -7.44
CA ASP A 91 -6.71 4.86 -7.78
C ASP A 91 -6.17 5.54 -6.52
N ASP A 92 -7.04 5.90 -5.56
CA ASP A 92 -6.62 6.37 -4.23
C ASP A 92 -5.79 5.30 -3.51
N TYR A 93 -6.22 4.04 -3.58
CA TYR A 93 -5.47 2.91 -3.01
C TYR A 93 -4.11 2.73 -3.69
N LEU A 94 -4.05 2.73 -5.03
CA LEU A 94 -2.80 2.61 -5.79
C LEU A 94 -1.86 3.78 -5.50
N THR A 95 -2.40 5.00 -5.36
CA THR A 95 -1.64 6.20 -5.01
C THR A 95 -1.02 6.06 -3.62
N GLY A 96 -1.81 5.68 -2.61
CA GLY A 96 -1.31 5.46 -1.25
C GLY A 96 -0.28 4.33 -1.19
N LEU A 97 -0.50 3.24 -1.93
CA LEU A 97 0.43 2.12 -2.02
C LEU A 97 1.76 2.56 -2.66
N ALA A 98 1.71 3.30 -3.77
CA ALA A 98 2.90 3.82 -4.45
C ALA A 98 3.72 4.74 -3.53
N LEU A 99 3.06 5.59 -2.74
CA LEU A 99 3.75 6.44 -1.77
C LEU A 99 4.57 5.64 -0.76
N ILE A 100 4.07 4.49 -0.30
CA ILE A 100 4.75 3.64 0.69
C ILE A 100 5.83 2.77 0.03
N LEU A 101 5.51 2.11 -1.08
CA LEU A 101 6.41 1.13 -1.71
C LEU A 101 7.66 1.74 -2.33
N PHE A 102 7.59 3.03 -2.71
CA PHE A 102 8.64 3.72 -3.44
C PHE A 102 9.34 4.82 -2.62
N ILE A 103 9.18 4.78 -1.29
CA ILE A 103 10.07 5.51 -0.38
C ILE A 103 11.51 5.03 -0.64
N PRO A 104 12.50 5.92 -0.76
CA PRO A 104 13.89 5.52 -0.99
C PRO A 104 14.37 4.47 0.00
N GLY A 105 14.94 3.37 -0.49
CA GLY A 105 15.45 2.26 0.33
C GLY A 105 14.40 1.22 0.71
N HIS A 106 13.15 1.36 0.28
CA HIS A 106 12.14 0.30 0.45
C HIS A 106 12.43 -0.90 -0.49
N PRO A 107 12.30 -2.17 -0.05
CA PRO A 107 12.64 -3.33 -0.89
C PRO A 107 11.86 -3.45 -2.21
N ALA A 108 10.66 -2.85 -2.25
CA ALA A 108 9.82 -2.81 -3.44
C ALA A 108 10.15 -1.66 -4.40
N GLU A 109 11.11 -0.78 -4.07
CA GLU A 109 11.49 0.37 -4.89
C GLU A 109 11.78 0.00 -6.35
N LYS A 110 12.45 -1.14 -6.53
CA LYS A 110 12.78 -1.74 -7.84
C LYS A 110 11.58 -2.03 -8.75
N TYR A 111 10.35 -2.04 -8.24
CA TYR A 111 9.13 -2.28 -9.02
C TYR A 111 8.44 -1.00 -9.49
N LYS A 112 9.04 0.17 -9.26
CA LYS A 112 8.48 1.47 -9.68
C LYS A 112 8.18 1.54 -11.17
N GLU A 113 9.07 1.03 -12.02
CA GLU A 113 8.86 1.01 -13.47
C GLU A 113 7.68 0.13 -13.90
N GLU A 114 7.43 -0.98 -13.20
CA GLU A 114 6.26 -1.82 -13.45
C GLU A 114 4.95 -1.09 -13.12
N PHE A 115 4.92 -0.31 -12.04
CA PHE A 115 3.77 0.53 -11.72
C PHE A 115 3.58 1.65 -12.75
N TYR A 116 4.66 2.23 -13.25
CA TYR A 116 4.60 3.18 -14.37
C TYR A 116 4.02 2.56 -15.63
N LEU A 117 4.47 1.37 -16.01
CA LEU A 117 3.91 0.64 -17.14
C LEU A 117 2.42 0.31 -16.93
N GLY A 118 2.03 -0.04 -15.70
CA GLY A 118 0.64 -0.22 -15.31
C GLY A 118 -0.19 1.05 -15.50
N LEU A 119 0.33 2.19 -15.03
CA LEU A 119 -0.28 3.51 -15.23
C LEU A 119 -0.48 3.82 -16.72
N GLN A 120 0.53 3.61 -17.56
CA GLN A 120 0.42 3.87 -19.00
C GLN A 120 -0.64 3.00 -19.67
N ARG A 121 -0.72 1.71 -19.29
CA ARG A 121 -1.71 0.77 -19.83
C ARG A 121 -3.14 1.06 -19.35
N GLY A 122 -3.30 1.48 -18.10
CA GLY A 122 -4.60 1.73 -17.47
C GLY A 122 -5.10 3.17 -17.56
N LYS A 123 -4.33 4.11 -18.13
CA LYS A 123 -4.63 5.54 -18.14
C LYS A 123 -6.02 5.88 -18.70
N ASN A 124 -6.47 5.14 -19.72
CA ASN A 124 -7.78 5.34 -20.34
C ASN A 124 -8.96 4.82 -19.50
N ASN A 125 -8.70 4.05 -18.44
CA ASN A 125 -9.73 3.50 -17.56
C ASN A 125 -10.05 4.42 -16.39
N THR A 126 -9.24 5.45 -16.13
CA THR A 126 -9.36 6.36 -15.01
C THR A 126 -9.53 7.81 -15.46
N THR A 127 -9.74 8.71 -14.51
CA THR A 127 -9.78 10.15 -14.74
C THR A 127 -8.37 10.73 -14.90
N LEU A 128 -8.27 11.85 -15.63
CA LEU A 128 -7.00 12.58 -15.77
C LEU A 128 -6.42 12.98 -14.41
N LEU A 129 -7.27 13.44 -13.48
CA LEU A 129 -6.86 13.84 -12.13
C LEU A 129 -6.22 12.67 -11.37
N SER A 130 -6.82 11.49 -11.41
CA SER A 130 -6.30 10.30 -10.73
C SER A 130 -5.00 9.80 -11.37
N ALA A 131 -4.92 9.80 -12.70
CA ALA A 131 -3.71 9.42 -13.41
C ALA A 131 -2.52 10.34 -13.03
N ILE A 132 -2.72 11.66 -13.02
CA ILE A 132 -1.70 12.64 -12.61
C ILE A 132 -1.32 12.46 -11.13
N THR A 133 -2.31 12.16 -10.27
CA THR A 133 -2.08 11.97 -8.83
C THR A 133 -1.25 10.71 -8.56
N LEU A 134 -1.56 9.59 -9.22
CA LEU A 134 -0.79 8.37 -9.14
C LEU A 134 0.63 8.57 -9.70
N GLU A 135 0.77 9.26 -10.83
CA GLU A 135 2.08 9.62 -11.38
C GLU A 135 2.92 10.44 -10.40
N ALA A 136 2.31 11.44 -9.73
CA ALA A 136 2.98 12.22 -8.70
C ALA A 136 3.45 11.35 -7.53
N ALA A 137 2.62 10.42 -7.08
CA ALA A 137 2.97 9.47 -6.02
C ALA A 137 4.13 8.54 -6.43
N LEU A 138 4.15 8.04 -7.67
CA LEU A 138 5.27 7.26 -8.21
C LEU A 138 6.57 8.05 -8.21
N GLN A 139 6.50 9.37 -8.45
CA GLN A 139 7.65 10.27 -8.35
C GLN A 139 7.98 10.72 -6.92
N GLN A 140 7.30 10.17 -5.91
CA GLN A 140 7.43 10.59 -4.51
C GLN A 140 7.15 12.09 -4.31
N ARG A 141 6.37 12.69 -5.22
CA ARG A 141 5.87 14.07 -5.10
C ARG A 141 4.59 14.06 -4.27
N CYS A 142 4.74 14.25 -2.98
CA CYS A 142 3.63 14.45 -2.05
C CYS A 142 3.92 15.63 -1.11
N ARG A 143 2.95 15.99 -0.27
CA ARG A 143 3.14 17.04 0.74
C ARG A 143 4.25 16.62 1.71
N GLU A 144 5.15 17.54 2.07
CA GLU A 144 6.33 17.26 2.89
C GLU A 144 5.97 16.59 4.23
N ASN A 145 4.87 17.01 4.85
CA ASN A 145 4.40 16.43 6.12
C ASN A 145 4.02 14.94 5.98
N ILE A 146 3.43 14.55 4.85
CA ILE A 146 3.07 13.16 4.55
C ILE A 146 4.35 12.36 4.26
N HIS A 147 5.26 12.91 3.46
CA HIS A 147 6.56 12.30 3.19
C HIS A 147 7.35 12.05 4.49
N ARG A 148 7.46 13.07 5.36
CA ARG A 148 8.15 12.97 6.65
C ARG A 148 7.50 11.93 7.55
N LEU A 149 6.17 11.86 7.58
CA LEU A 149 5.44 10.84 8.34
C LEU A 149 5.81 9.43 7.87
N PHE A 150 5.72 9.15 6.57
CA PHE A 150 6.00 7.83 6.04
C PHE A 150 7.46 7.42 6.21
N THR A 151 8.40 8.32 5.91
CA THR A 151 9.83 8.09 6.14
C THR A 151 10.08 7.78 7.62
N THR A 152 9.47 8.51 8.54
CA THR A 152 9.62 8.23 9.99
C THR A 152 9.05 6.86 10.35
N LEU A 153 7.82 6.54 9.93
CA LEU A 153 7.17 5.27 10.30
C LEU A 153 7.87 4.04 9.73
N PHE A 154 8.29 4.09 8.47
CA PHE A 154 8.78 2.93 7.76
C PHE A 154 10.31 2.80 7.76
N MET A 155 11.06 3.91 7.75
CA MET A 155 12.54 3.83 7.75
C MET A 155 13.14 3.67 9.15
N THR A 156 12.56 4.25 10.20
CA THR A 156 13.08 4.01 11.58
C THR A 156 12.88 2.57 12.04
N SER A 157 11.97 1.83 11.39
CA SER A 157 11.80 0.38 11.57
C SER A 157 12.84 -0.48 10.85
N LEU A 158 13.44 0.03 9.77
CA LEU A 158 14.42 -0.70 8.95
C LEU A 158 15.87 -0.36 9.36
N GLY A 159 16.11 0.85 9.88
CA GLY A 159 17.45 1.34 10.27
C GLY A 159 18.07 0.70 11.51
N THR A 160 17.35 -0.13 12.26
CA THR A 160 17.89 -0.87 13.43
C THR A 160 18.54 -2.21 13.06
N GLN A 161 18.45 -2.66 11.80
CA GLN A 161 19.00 -3.94 11.33
C GLN A 161 20.34 -3.83 10.59
N LEU A 162 20.89 -2.62 10.36
CA LEU A 162 22.16 -2.41 9.62
C LEU A 162 23.30 -1.86 10.52
N ARG A 163 23.22 -2.05 11.83
CA ARG A 163 24.30 -1.72 12.79
C ARG A 163 24.58 -2.84 13.79
N GLN A 164 24.61 -4.09 13.32
CA GLN A 164 25.19 -5.20 14.06
C GLN A 164 26.14 -5.96 13.15
#